data_AF-A0A164BCD0-F1
#
_entry.id   AF-A0A164BCD0-F1
#
_cell.length_a   1.000
_cell.length_b   1.000
_cell.length_c   1.000
_cell.angle_alpha   90.00
_cell.angle_beta   90.00
_cell.angle_gamma   90.00
#
_symmetry.space_group_name_H-M   'P 1'
#
loop_
_entity.id
_entity.type
_entity.pdbx_description
1 polymer ?
#
loop_
_entity_poly.entity_id
_entity_poly.type
_entity_poly.pdbx_seq_one_letter_code
_entity_poly.pdbx_strand_id
1 'polypeptide(L)'
;MSTLIAPLPPVRQAVLNAINAPAEALTGRPLIGNGVNGAPGTGANAAPGGGLLGDGGSGGSGAADIGQDGGTGGAAGLLGSGGAGGAGGSSATGNGGAGGTGGAGGWFSGNAGVGGAGGPATGFGLTRVGGADGTGGVGGLLGSGGAGGAGGFGLLGTGGAGGTGGAAGSLAGLVGAGGGNGGNGAFGHATGGAGAAGGNAGLIGGPGGAGGVAGVGAVNGGRGGDAGNAGLLFGSGGLGGTGGVGVGGKGGAGGNGGDAGLLFSSAGPGEAGGFGGSTGGAGGSGGDAGQLGCGGIGGAGGFGTITGGTGGTGGTGGRLVGVGGAGGAGGDSTTTGGDGGDGGNAVLIRNGGNGGNAGTGPTSGAVGTGGTGGNLLGVNGFDGLA
;
A
#
# COMPACT_ATOMS: atom_id res chain seq x y z
N MET A 1 -21.00 -31.90 -28.16
CA MET A 1 -21.50 -30.86 -29.08
C MET A 1 -20.81 -29.57 -28.69
N SER A 2 -19.82 -29.17 -29.48
CA SER A 2 -18.90 -28.06 -29.22
C SER A 2 -19.57 -26.75 -29.58
N THR A 3 -19.80 -25.87 -28.61
CA THR A 3 -20.29 -24.51 -28.88
C THR A 3 -19.08 -23.64 -29.22
N LEU A 4 -18.78 -23.57 -30.51
CA LEU A 4 -17.78 -22.67 -31.08
C LEU A 4 -18.16 -21.20 -30.82
N ILE A 5 -17.26 -20.47 -30.17
CA ILE A 5 -17.21 -19.01 -30.22
C ILE A 5 -16.81 -18.67 -31.67
N ALA A 6 -17.73 -18.05 -32.42
CA ALA A 6 -17.48 -17.68 -33.81
C ALA A 6 -16.39 -16.58 -33.89
N PRO A 7 -15.40 -16.70 -34.79
CA PRO A 7 -14.50 -15.59 -35.10
C PRO A 7 -15.32 -14.50 -35.78
N LEU A 8 -15.10 -13.28 -35.34
CA LEU A 8 -15.88 -12.14 -35.78
C LEU A 8 -15.70 -11.85 -37.31
N PRO A 9 -16.67 -11.19 -37.99
CA PRO A 9 -16.68 -11.08 -39.46
C PRO A 9 -15.44 -10.38 -40.06
N PRO A 10 -14.91 -10.84 -41.21
CA PRO A 10 -13.71 -10.31 -41.88
C PRO A 10 -13.71 -8.80 -42.17
N VAL A 11 -14.89 -8.21 -42.38
CA VAL A 11 -15.05 -6.79 -42.70
C VAL A 11 -14.66 -5.88 -41.54
N ARG A 12 -14.95 -6.26 -40.29
CA ARG A 12 -14.58 -5.40 -39.14
C ARG A 12 -13.08 -5.33 -38.93
N GLN A 13 -12.37 -6.45 -39.10
CA GLN A 13 -10.91 -6.45 -38.98
C GLN A 13 -10.26 -5.65 -40.10
N ALA A 14 -10.78 -5.75 -41.34
CA ALA A 14 -10.32 -4.93 -42.45
C ALA A 14 -10.50 -3.43 -42.17
N VAL A 15 -11.64 -3.03 -41.58
CA VAL A 15 -11.89 -1.63 -41.19
C VAL A 15 -10.93 -1.17 -40.09
N LEU A 16 -10.71 -1.97 -39.03
CA LEU A 16 -9.75 -1.63 -37.97
C LEU A 16 -8.32 -1.49 -38.51
N ASN A 17 -7.90 -2.40 -39.39
CA ASN A 17 -6.60 -2.31 -40.04
C ASN A 17 -6.49 -1.04 -40.89
N ALA A 18 -7.53 -0.67 -41.63
CA ALA A 18 -7.55 0.55 -42.43
C ALA A 18 -7.49 1.82 -41.55
N ILE A 19 -8.16 1.81 -40.39
CA ILE A 19 -8.12 2.91 -39.40
C ILE A 19 -6.74 3.00 -38.74
N ASN A 20 -6.11 1.87 -38.42
CA ASN A 20 -4.83 1.82 -37.73
C ASN A 20 -3.64 2.08 -38.65
N ALA A 21 -3.73 1.76 -39.94
CA ALA A 21 -2.61 1.83 -40.88
C ALA A 21 -1.87 3.19 -40.89
N PRO A 22 -2.56 4.36 -40.89
CA PRO A 22 -1.86 5.64 -40.81
C PRO A 22 -1.11 5.84 -39.49
N ALA A 23 -1.69 5.44 -38.36
CA ALA A 23 -1.05 5.55 -37.05
C ALA A 23 0.11 4.56 -36.90
N GLU A 24 -0.05 3.32 -37.35
CA GLU A 24 1.02 2.33 -37.36
C GLU A 24 2.20 2.77 -38.24
N ALA A 25 1.93 3.39 -39.39
CA ALA A 25 2.97 3.94 -40.26
C ALA A 25 3.71 5.14 -39.63
N LEU A 26 3.02 5.98 -38.86
CA LEU A 26 3.61 7.21 -38.29
C LEU A 26 4.27 6.99 -36.94
N THR A 27 3.70 6.15 -36.08
CA THR A 27 4.11 5.99 -34.67
C THR A 27 4.48 4.57 -34.30
N GLY A 28 4.37 3.60 -35.23
CA GLY A 28 4.62 2.18 -34.95
C GLY A 28 3.60 1.56 -33.99
N ARG A 29 2.43 2.19 -33.81
CA ARG A 29 1.45 1.83 -32.79
C ARG A 29 0.03 2.00 -33.34
N PRO A 30 -0.89 1.04 -33.10
CA PRO A 30 -2.27 1.17 -33.55
C PRO A 30 -2.96 2.36 -32.88
N LEU A 31 -3.95 2.94 -33.54
CA LEU A 31 -4.80 3.97 -32.94
C LEU A 31 -5.83 3.35 -31.99
N ILE A 32 -6.39 2.20 -32.39
CA ILE A 32 -7.39 1.44 -31.64
C ILE A 32 -6.91 -0.02 -31.52
N GLY A 33 -6.84 -0.52 -30.29
CA GLY A 33 -6.53 -1.92 -30.01
C GLY A 33 -5.87 -2.11 -28.66
N ASN A 34 -6.08 -3.26 -28.04
CA ASN A 34 -5.42 -3.57 -26.78
C ASN A 34 -3.96 -3.94 -27.01
N GLY A 35 -3.13 -3.69 -25.99
CA GLY A 35 -1.75 -4.13 -25.96
C GLY A 35 -1.65 -5.64 -25.92
N VAL A 36 -0.64 -6.17 -26.61
CA VAL A 36 -0.32 -7.60 -26.58
C VAL A 36 0.28 -7.95 -25.22
N ASN A 37 -0.21 -9.03 -24.62
CA ASN A 37 0.31 -9.55 -23.36
C ASN A 37 1.73 -10.08 -23.53
N GLY A 38 2.55 -9.93 -22.48
CA GLY A 38 3.82 -10.61 -22.41
C GLY A 38 3.64 -12.13 -22.35
N ALA A 39 4.56 -12.89 -22.95
CA ALA A 39 4.50 -14.34 -22.93
C ALA A 39 4.72 -14.88 -21.50
N PRO A 40 3.84 -15.76 -20.98
CA PRO A 40 4.01 -16.37 -19.67
C PRO A 40 5.32 -17.16 -19.55
N GLY A 41 5.95 -17.11 -18.37
CA GLY A 41 7.19 -17.81 -18.08
C GLY A 41 8.43 -17.24 -18.77
N THR A 42 8.36 -16.02 -19.31
CA THR A 42 9.49 -15.38 -19.99
C THR A 42 9.91 -14.06 -19.37
N GLY A 43 9.12 -13.52 -18.44
CA GLY A 43 9.28 -12.16 -17.93
C GLY A 43 9.08 -11.07 -18.98
N ALA A 44 8.50 -11.40 -20.15
CA ALA A 44 8.34 -10.43 -21.22
C ALA A 44 7.38 -9.32 -20.81
N ASN A 45 7.78 -8.07 -21.06
CA ASN A 45 6.90 -6.91 -20.90
C ASN A 45 5.75 -7.00 -21.90
N ALA A 46 4.61 -6.46 -21.51
CA ALA A 46 3.49 -6.27 -22.42
C ALA A 46 3.67 -5.05 -23.31
N ALA A 47 3.02 -5.10 -24.47
CA ALA A 47 2.91 -3.95 -25.36
C ALA A 47 1.86 -2.95 -24.82
N PRO A 48 2.03 -1.65 -25.13
CA PRO A 48 1.03 -0.64 -24.81
C PRO A 48 -0.24 -0.83 -25.65
N GLY A 49 -1.37 -0.32 -25.14
CA GLY A 49 -2.61 -0.19 -25.90
C GLY A 49 -2.52 0.85 -27.02
N GLY A 50 -3.56 0.93 -27.84
CA GLY A 50 -3.68 1.86 -28.96
C GLY A 50 -3.54 3.32 -28.54
N GLY A 51 -3.28 4.22 -29.48
CA GLY A 51 -3.12 5.65 -29.21
C GLY A 51 -4.36 6.29 -28.57
N LEU A 52 -5.54 5.99 -29.11
CA LEU A 52 -6.82 6.60 -28.72
C LEU A 52 -7.62 5.70 -27.78
N LEU A 53 -7.79 4.43 -28.15
CA LEU A 53 -8.58 3.47 -27.38
C LEU A 53 -7.87 2.14 -27.30
N GLY A 54 -7.62 1.67 -26.09
CA GLY A 54 -7.07 0.35 -25.85
C GLY A 54 -6.47 0.23 -24.46
N ASP A 55 -6.74 -0.92 -23.84
CA ASP A 55 -6.09 -1.32 -22.60
C ASP A 55 -4.64 -1.72 -22.88
N GLY A 56 -3.76 -1.54 -21.92
CA GLY A 56 -2.42 -2.12 -21.98
C GLY A 56 -2.44 -3.64 -21.80
N GLY A 57 -1.49 -4.34 -22.42
CA GLY A 57 -1.38 -5.79 -22.22
C GLY A 57 -0.89 -6.17 -20.82
N SER A 58 -1.18 -7.38 -20.35
CA SER A 58 -0.63 -7.89 -19.09
C SER A 58 0.81 -8.38 -19.25
N GLY A 59 1.69 -8.01 -18.33
CA GLY A 59 3.07 -8.51 -18.30
C GLY A 59 3.15 -10.03 -18.17
N GLY A 60 4.10 -10.65 -18.85
CA GLY A 60 4.34 -12.08 -18.79
C GLY A 60 4.94 -12.46 -17.44
N SER A 61 4.51 -13.59 -16.85
CA SER A 61 5.17 -14.09 -15.65
C SER A 61 6.63 -14.45 -15.90
N GLY A 62 7.48 -14.35 -14.88
CA GLY A 62 8.85 -14.83 -14.93
C GLY A 62 8.93 -16.35 -14.95
N ALA A 63 9.96 -16.89 -15.59
CA ALA A 63 10.31 -18.31 -15.55
C ALA A 63 10.54 -18.80 -14.12
N ALA A 64 9.91 -19.94 -13.79
CA ALA A 64 10.12 -20.65 -12.55
C ALA A 64 11.55 -21.22 -12.45
N ASP A 65 11.91 -21.63 -11.24
CA ASP A 65 13.17 -22.25 -10.81
C ASP A 65 14.42 -21.37 -10.87
N ILE A 66 14.49 -20.42 -11.81
CA ILE A 66 15.61 -19.49 -11.95
C ILE A 66 15.37 -18.14 -11.27
N GLY A 67 14.16 -17.89 -10.74
CA GLY A 67 13.82 -16.61 -10.12
C GLY A 67 13.78 -15.46 -11.12
N GLN A 68 13.29 -15.69 -12.34
CA GLN A 68 13.20 -14.62 -13.33
C GLN A 68 12.12 -13.63 -12.93
N ASP A 69 12.36 -12.34 -13.16
CA ASP A 69 11.38 -11.29 -12.90
C ASP A 69 10.17 -11.39 -13.83
N GLY A 70 9.02 -10.94 -13.33
CA GLY A 70 7.83 -10.74 -14.14
C GLY A 70 7.96 -9.49 -15.02
N GLY A 71 7.36 -9.54 -16.20
CA GLY A 71 7.34 -8.43 -17.13
C GLY A 71 6.40 -7.31 -16.68
N THR A 72 6.68 -6.09 -17.10
CA THR A 72 5.81 -4.94 -16.83
C THR A 72 4.50 -5.03 -17.62
N GLY A 73 3.42 -4.52 -17.02
CA GLY A 73 2.16 -4.29 -17.69
C GLY A 73 2.26 -3.13 -18.68
N GLY A 74 1.55 -3.24 -19.80
CA GLY A 74 1.50 -2.21 -20.83
C GLY A 74 0.73 -0.99 -20.35
N ALA A 75 1.15 0.21 -20.77
CA ALA A 75 0.35 1.41 -20.56
C ALA A 75 -0.84 1.47 -21.54
N ALA A 76 -1.95 2.05 -21.12
CA ALA A 76 -3.05 2.41 -22.01
C ALA A 76 -2.74 3.70 -22.83
N GLY A 77 -3.61 3.98 -23.81
CA GLY A 77 -3.56 5.20 -24.63
C GLY A 77 -4.24 6.40 -24.01
N LEU A 78 -5.09 7.09 -24.79
CA LEU A 78 -5.93 8.16 -24.27
C LEU A 78 -7.03 7.62 -23.35
N LEU A 79 -7.70 6.56 -23.81
CA LEU A 79 -8.76 5.83 -23.10
C LEU A 79 -8.38 4.36 -22.99
N GLY A 80 -8.45 3.83 -21.78
CA GLY A 80 -8.16 2.42 -21.51
C GLY A 80 -7.49 2.25 -20.16
N SER A 81 -7.53 1.03 -19.64
CA SER A 81 -6.89 0.65 -18.39
C SER A 81 -5.46 0.15 -18.62
N GLY A 82 -4.59 0.44 -17.66
CA GLY A 82 -3.23 -0.10 -17.66
C GLY A 82 -3.24 -1.61 -17.45
N GLY A 83 -2.35 -2.32 -18.12
CA GLY A 83 -2.24 -3.77 -17.97
C GLY A 83 -1.60 -4.15 -16.64
N ALA A 84 -1.97 -5.31 -16.08
CA ALA A 84 -1.34 -5.82 -14.87
C ALA A 84 0.13 -6.20 -15.10
N GLY A 85 0.97 -6.05 -14.08
CA GLY A 85 2.32 -6.58 -14.09
C GLY A 85 2.35 -8.11 -13.96
N GLY A 86 3.35 -8.75 -14.56
CA GLY A 86 3.54 -10.20 -14.48
C GLY A 86 4.08 -10.62 -13.12
N ALA A 87 3.71 -11.81 -12.63
CA ALA A 87 4.28 -12.34 -11.40
C ALA A 87 5.75 -12.75 -11.60
N GLY A 88 6.57 -12.59 -10.57
CA GLY A 88 7.93 -13.11 -10.53
C GLY A 88 7.97 -14.64 -10.47
N GLY A 89 8.98 -15.23 -11.09
CA GLY A 89 9.21 -16.66 -11.10
C GLY A 89 9.73 -17.18 -9.75
N SER A 90 9.39 -18.42 -9.39
CA SER A 90 9.98 -19.08 -8.23
C SER A 90 11.48 -19.32 -8.43
N SER A 91 12.22 -19.52 -7.33
CA SER A 91 13.59 -20.01 -7.41
C SER A 91 13.92 -21.03 -6.34
N ALA A 92 14.47 -22.16 -6.77
CA ALA A 92 15.00 -23.18 -5.87
C ALA A 92 16.50 -22.96 -5.58
N THR A 93 17.20 -22.19 -6.40
CA THR A 93 18.67 -22.01 -6.37
C THR A 93 19.09 -20.58 -6.01
N GLY A 94 18.22 -19.60 -6.17
CA GLY A 94 18.45 -18.18 -5.90
C GLY A 94 17.27 -17.50 -5.20
N ASN A 95 17.23 -16.17 -5.29
CA ASN A 95 16.09 -15.38 -4.84
C ASN A 95 14.88 -15.63 -5.76
N GLY A 96 13.68 -15.46 -5.24
CA GLY A 96 12.51 -15.39 -6.10
C GLY A 96 12.58 -14.16 -7.01
N GLY A 97 12.02 -14.27 -8.22
CA GLY A 97 12.00 -13.17 -9.18
C GLY A 97 11.09 -12.04 -8.70
N ALA A 98 11.40 -10.81 -9.09
CA ALA A 98 10.56 -9.67 -8.77
C ALA A 98 9.23 -9.73 -9.53
N GLY A 99 8.16 -9.18 -8.96
CA GLY A 99 6.94 -8.90 -9.71
C GLY A 99 7.14 -7.73 -10.67
N GLY A 100 6.50 -7.78 -11.84
CA GLY A 100 6.51 -6.70 -12.81
C GLY A 100 5.60 -5.55 -12.39
N THR A 101 5.94 -4.32 -12.76
CA THR A 101 5.11 -3.15 -12.44
C THR A 101 3.79 -3.16 -13.22
N GLY A 102 2.73 -2.62 -12.62
CA GLY A 102 1.47 -2.35 -13.31
C GLY A 102 1.61 -1.22 -14.32
N GLY A 103 0.92 -1.34 -15.45
CA GLY A 103 0.90 -0.33 -16.50
C GLY A 103 0.11 0.92 -16.11
N ALA A 104 0.46 2.06 -16.69
CA ALA A 104 -0.29 3.29 -16.46
C ALA A 104 -1.69 3.24 -17.10
N GLY A 105 -2.68 3.84 -16.42
CA GLY A 105 -4.01 4.06 -16.97
C GLY A 105 -3.99 5.06 -18.13
N GLY A 106 -5.04 5.07 -18.94
CA GLY A 106 -5.12 5.93 -20.12
C GLY A 106 -5.11 7.41 -19.75
N TRP A 107 -4.41 8.24 -20.52
CA TRP A 107 -4.12 9.63 -20.14
C TRP A 107 -5.34 10.43 -19.68
N PHE A 108 -6.48 10.27 -20.37
CA PHE A 108 -7.73 10.94 -19.97
C PHE A 108 -8.52 10.11 -18.96
N SER A 109 -8.77 8.84 -19.29
CA SER A 109 -9.58 7.96 -18.45
C SER A 109 -9.10 6.52 -18.51
N GLY A 110 -9.05 5.92 -17.32
CA GLY A 110 -8.75 4.52 -17.11
C GLY A 110 -7.87 4.32 -15.89
N ASN A 111 -8.20 3.29 -15.13
CA ASN A 111 -7.45 2.90 -13.94
C ASN A 111 -6.10 2.32 -14.35
N ALA A 112 -5.12 2.46 -13.47
CA ALA A 112 -3.83 1.81 -13.69
C ALA A 112 -3.90 0.31 -13.42
N GLY A 113 -2.95 -0.41 -13.99
CA GLY A 113 -2.76 -1.83 -13.74
C GLY A 113 -2.19 -2.10 -12.35
N VAL A 114 -2.53 -3.25 -11.79
CA VAL A 114 -1.93 -3.74 -10.54
C VAL A 114 -0.50 -4.22 -10.76
N GLY A 115 0.34 -4.11 -9.74
CA GLY A 115 1.66 -4.73 -9.73
C GLY A 115 1.57 -6.26 -9.64
N GLY A 116 2.54 -6.95 -10.26
CA GLY A 116 2.65 -8.40 -10.18
C GLY A 116 3.20 -8.86 -8.83
N ALA A 117 2.83 -10.05 -8.36
CA ALA A 117 3.38 -10.60 -7.12
C ALA A 117 4.85 -11.01 -7.29
N GLY A 118 5.63 -10.96 -6.21
CA GLY A 118 6.97 -11.50 -6.15
C GLY A 118 7.00 -13.02 -6.13
N GLY A 119 8.01 -13.61 -6.77
CA GLY A 119 8.20 -15.05 -6.83
C GLY A 119 8.73 -15.62 -5.51
N PRO A 120 8.41 -16.87 -5.14
CA PRO A 120 8.92 -17.48 -3.92
C PRO A 120 10.37 -17.99 -4.06
N ALA A 121 11.16 -17.92 -2.99
CA ALA A 121 12.45 -18.59 -2.85
C ALA A 121 12.30 -19.87 -2.00
N THR A 122 12.45 -21.06 -2.60
CA THR A 122 11.93 -22.33 -2.05
C THR A 122 12.95 -23.41 -1.73
N GLY A 123 14.20 -23.31 -2.15
CA GLY A 123 15.19 -24.37 -1.86
C GLY A 123 15.91 -24.23 -0.50
N PHE A 124 16.72 -25.23 -0.19
CA PHE A 124 17.48 -25.35 1.06
C PHE A 124 18.98 -25.06 0.82
N GLY A 125 19.67 -24.44 1.79
CA GLY A 125 21.14 -24.39 1.82
C GLY A 125 21.80 -23.00 1.75
N LEU A 126 21.05 -21.90 1.56
CA LEU A 126 21.56 -20.53 1.70
C LEU A 126 20.41 -19.55 2.06
N THR A 127 20.70 -18.48 2.81
CA THR A 127 19.75 -17.39 3.09
C THR A 127 19.37 -16.69 1.80
N ARG A 128 18.11 -16.81 1.38
CA ARG A 128 17.60 -16.25 0.12
C ARG A 128 16.28 -15.55 0.34
N VAL A 129 16.08 -14.51 -0.45
CA VAL A 129 14.98 -13.58 -0.30
C VAL A 129 13.86 -13.99 -1.25
N GLY A 130 12.62 -14.03 -0.75
CA GLY A 130 11.47 -14.06 -1.64
C GLY A 130 11.48 -12.82 -2.52
N GLY A 131 11.06 -12.93 -3.78
CA GLY A 131 11.07 -11.81 -4.72
C GLY A 131 10.30 -10.63 -4.16
N ALA A 132 10.84 -9.42 -4.35
CA ALA A 132 10.01 -8.23 -4.22
C ALA A 132 8.89 -8.29 -5.26
N ASP A 133 7.87 -7.49 -5.12
CA ASP A 133 6.76 -7.46 -6.04
C ASP A 133 6.78 -6.21 -6.92
N GLY A 134 5.79 -6.12 -7.80
CA GLY A 134 5.60 -4.99 -8.68
C GLY A 134 4.87 -3.85 -7.99
N THR A 135 5.28 -2.63 -8.29
CA THR A 135 4.49 -1.45 -7.93
C THR A 135 3.21 -1.40 -8.77
N GLY A 136 2.14 -0.85 -8.21
CA GLY A 136 0.95 -0.50 -8.98
C GLY A 136 1.26 0.61 -9.99
N GLY A 137 0.52 0.62 -11.11
CA GLY A 137 0.64 1.67 -12.12
C GLY A 137 0.05 3.00 -11.64
N VAL A 138 0.41 4.09 -12.31
CA VAL A 138 -0.19 5.42 -12.07
C VAL A 138 -1.49 5.56 -12.85
N GLY A 139 -2.53 6.10 -12.21
CA GLY A 139 -3.82 6.36 -12.86
C GLY A 139 -3.75 7.42 -13.95
N GLY A 140 -4.63 7.33 -14.95
CA GLY A 140 -4.91 8.42 -15.89
C GLY A 140 -5.49 9.65 -15.22
N LEU A 141 -5.72 10.77 -15.92
CA LEU A 141 -6.27 12.02 -15.36
C LEU A 141 -7.44 11.80 -14.39
N LEU A 142 -8.38 10.91 -14.75
CA LEU A 142 -9.56 10.52 -13.97
C LEU A 142 -9.44 9.13 -13.31
N GLY A 143 -8.34 8.42 -13.52
CA GLY A 143 -8.16 7.03 -13.10
C GLY A 143 -7.61 6.88 -11.68
N SER A 144 -7.97 5.78 -11.02
CA SER A 144 -7.29 5.40 -9.77
C SER A 144 -5.88 4.90 -10.04
N GLY A 145 -5.03 4.97 -9.02
CA GLY A 145 -3.79 4.22 -9.01
C GLY A 145 -4.04 2.72 -8.93
N GLY A 146 -3.08 1.93 -9.43
CA GLY A 146 -3.11 0.47 -9.31
C GLY A 146 -2.63 0.02 -7.94
N ALA A 147 -3.13 -1.11 -7.44
CA ALA A 147 -2.57 -1.70 -6.23
C ALA A 147 -1.15 -2.23 -6.48
N GLY A 148 -0.30 -2.20 -5.45
CA GLY A 148 0.95 -2.95 -5.46
C GLY A 148 0.71 -4.46 -5.48
N GLY A 149 1.73 -5.23 -5.85
CA GLY A 149 1.70 -6.69 -5.80
C GLY A 149 1.69 -7.24 -4.37
N ALA A 150 1.97 -8.52 -4.18
CA ALA A 150 2.35 -9.05 -2.87
C ALA A 150 3.76 -9.62 -2.96
N GLY A 151 4.56 -9.46 -1.92
CA GLY A 151 5.91 -10.02 -1.86
C GLY A 151 5.94 -11.55 -1.96
N GLY A 152 7.09 -12.09 -2.35
CA GLY A 152 7.32 -13.52 -2.47
C GLY A 152 7.70 -14.19 -1.15
N PHE A 153 7.34 -15.45 -0.96
CA PHE A 153 7.74 -16.24 0.22
C PHE A 153 9.27 -16.47 0.26
N GLY A 154 9.89 -16.34 1.43
CA GLY A 154 11.30 -16.69 1.67
C GLY A 154 11.46 -17.87 2.63
N LEU A 155 11.83 -19.06 2.13
CA LEU A 155 11.90 -20.28 2.96
C LEU A 155 12.91 -20.21 4.11
N LEU A 156 14.12 -19.69 3.83
CA LEU A 156 15.22 -19.63 4.79
C LEU A 156 15.78 -18.22 4.99
N GLY A 157 15.29 -17.24 4.25
CA GLY A 157 15.71 -15.84 4.35
C GLY A 157 14.55 -14.90 4.61
N THR A 158 14.63 -13.69 4.09
CA THR A 158 13.58 -12.70 4.28
C THR A 158 12.42 -12.93 3.32
N GLY A 159 11.21 -12.62 3.77
CA GLY A 159 10.07 -12.52 2.88
C GLY A 159 10.26 -11.35 1.93
N GLY A 160 9.74 -11.47 0.73
CA GLY A 160 9.65 -10.37 -0.21
C GLY A 160 8.81 -9.24 0.37
N ALA A 161 9.27 -8.01 0.18
CA ALA A 161 8.46 -6.84 0.48
C ALA A 161 7.27 -6.76 -0.48
N GLY A 162 6.19 -6.16 -0.01
CA GLY A 162 5.11 -5.70 -0.85
C GLY A 162 5.51 -4.47 -1.68
N GLY A 163 4.61 -4.06 -2.56
CA GLY A 163 4.89 -3.14 -3.65
C GLY A 163 4.07 -1.89 -3.48
N THR A 164 4.60 -0.74 -3.85
CA THR A 164 3.88 0.50 -3.57
C THR A 164 2.61 0.58 -4.41
N GLY A 165 1.53 1.05 -3.79
CA GLY A 165 0.34 1.46 -4.52
C GLY A 165 0.67 2.61 -5.47
N GLY A 166 0.05 2.60 -6.64
CA GLY A 166 0.21 3.66 -7.63
C GLY A 166 -0.54 4.93 -7.23
N ALA A 167 -0.02 6.07 -7.63
CA ALA A 167 -0.74 7.34 -7.45
C ALA A 167 -1.98 7.41 -8.35
N ALA A 168 -3.01 8.11 -7.88
CA ALA A 168 -4.18 8.42 -8.69
C ALA A 168 -3.90 9.53 -9.71
N GLY A 169 -4.77 9.65 -10.71
CA GLY A 169 -4.86 10.81 -11.57
C GLY A 169 -5.10 12.11 -10.83
N SER A 170 -4.63 13.23 -11.38
CA SER A 170 -4.77 14.54 -10.72
C SER A 170 -6.24 14.95 -10.48
N LEU A 171 -7.18 14.45 -11.29
CA LEU A 171 -8.63 14.70 -11.17
C LEU A 171 -9.42 13.44 -10.78
N ALA A 172 -8.75 12.36 -10.37
CA ALA A 172 -9.38 11.09 -10.01
C ALA A 172 -10.46 11.24 -8.91
N GLY A 173 -10.23 12.12 -7.93
CA GLY A 173 -11.19 12.39 -6.87
C GLY A 173 -12.53 12.94 -7.32
N LEU A 174 -12.60 13.59 -8.49
CA LEU A 174 -13.85 14.14 -9.02
C LEU A 174 -14.82 13.02 -9.44
N VAL A 175 -14.28 11.83 -9.71
CA VAL A 175 -15.04 10.61 -10.04
C VAL A 175 -14.98 9.58 -8.91
N GLY A 176 -14.51 9.96 -7.72
CA GLY A 176 -14.42 9.10 -6.55
C GLY A 176 -13.27 8.10 -6.56
N ALA A 177 -12.32 8.22 -7.49
CA ALA A 177 -11.12 7.40 -7.54
C ALA A 177 -10.02 7.94 -6.60
N GLY A 178 -9.17 7.04 -6.09
CA GLY A 178 -8.11 7.33 -5.14
C GLY A 178 -6.79 6.66 -5.48
N GLY A 179 -5.83 6.77 -4.57
CA GLY A 179 -4.56 6.07 -4.68
C GLY A 179 -4.73 4.55 -4.57
N GLY A 180 -3.82 3.80 -5.20
CA GLY A 180 -3.83 2.34 -5.11
C GLY A 180 -3.34 1.87 -3.73
N ASN A 181 -3.78 0.72 -3.27
CA ASN A 181 -3.29 0.16 -2.01
C ASN A 181 -1.86 -0.38 -2.16
N GLY A 182 -1.09 -0.29 -1.09
CA GLY A 182 0.21 -0.94 -0.96
C GLY A 182 0.07 -2.45 -0.88
N GLY A 183 1.11 -3.12 -1.36
CA GLY A 183 1.24 -4.55 -1.39
C GLY A 183 1.60 -5.15 -0.05
N ASN A 184 1.15 -6.38 0.19
CA ASN A 184 1.48 -7.09 1.43
C ASN A 184 2.88 -7.70 1.35
N GLY A 185 3.62 -7.64 2.45
CA GLY A 185 4.84 -8.41 2.64
C GLY A 185 4.54 -9.89 2.89
N ALA A 186 5.45 -10.77 2.48
CA ALA A 186 5.29 -12.21 2.64
C ALA A 186 6.05 -12.79 3.83
N PHE A 187 5.80 -14.05 4.17
CA PHE A 187 6.56 -14.75 5.18
C PHE A 187 8.05 -14.85 4.83
N GLY A 188 8.91 -14.70 5.82
CA GLY A 188 10.34 -15.02 5.73
C GLY A 188 10.87 -15.68 6.99
N HIS A 189 11.61 -16.79 6.87
CA HIS A 189 12.16 -17.45 8.05
C HIS A 189 13.07 -16.53 8.89
N ALA A 190 13.88 -15.68 8.27
CA ALA A 190 14.63 -14.67 9.01
C ALA A 190 13.72 -13.50 9.41
N THR A 191 13.36 -12.66 8.44
CA THR A 191 12.50 -11.50 8.66
C THR A 191 11.29 -11.58 7.74
N GLY A 192 10.11 -11.29 8.24
CA GLY A 192 8.92 -11.12 7.40
C GLY A 192 9.11 -9.95 6.42
N GLY A 193 8.55 -10.07 5.23
CA GLY A 193 8.56 -9.00 4.25
C GLY A 193 7.85 -7.76 4.76
N ALA A 194 8.36 -6.58 4.46
CA ALA A 194 7.64 -5.34 4.78
C ALA A 194 6.37 -5.22 3.92
N GLY A 195 5.31 -4.65 4.47
CA GLY A 195 4.24 -4.10 3.65
C GLY A 195 4.69 -2.82 2.98
N ALA A 196 4.12 -2.48 1.82
CA ALA A 196 4.50 -1.28 1.09
C ALA A 196 3.54 -0.13 1.25
N ALA A 197 4.01 1.06 0.90
CA ALA A 197 3.20 2.25 1.00
C ALA A 197 1.97 2.22 0.08
N GLY A 198 0.87 2.79 0.54
CA GLY A 198 -0.26 3.15 -0.30
C GLY A 198 0.09 4.30 -1.26
N GLY A 199 -0.62 4.38 -2.37
CA GLY A 199 -0.49 5.45 -3.34
C GLY A 199 -1.24 6.71 -2.89
N ASN A 200 -0.71 7.88 -3.24
CA ASN A 200 -1.40 9.14 -2.99
C ASN A 200 -2.62 9.30 -3.91
N ALA A 201 -3.62 10.02 -3.43
CA ALA A 201 -4.77 10.43 -4.22
C ALA A 201 -4.43 11.49 -5.28
N GLY A 202 -5.45 11.93 -6.02
CA GLY A 202 -5.34 13.00 -7.01
C GLY A 202 -5.14 14.38 -6.39
N LEU A 203 -4.73 15.35 -7.20
CA LEU A 203 -4.43 16.72 -6.76
C LEU A 203 -5.62 17.38 -6.04
N ILE A 204 -6.81 17.33 -6.63
CA ILE A 204 -7.98 18.05 -6.08
C ILE A 204 -8.68 17.23 -4.99
N GLY A 205 -8.75 15.92 -5.15
CA GLY A 205 -9.35 15.07 -4.15
C GLY A 205 -9.18 13.58 -4.40
N GLY A 206 -9.87 12.82 -3.55
CA GLY A 206 -9.86 11.35 -3.55
C GLY A 206 -9.18 10.81 -2.30
N PRO A 207 -9.49 9.58 -1.90
CA PRO A 207 -8.84 8.95 -0.76
C PRO A 207 -7.41 8.52 -1.11
N GLY A 208 -6.52 8.60 -0.13
CA GLY A 208 -5.23 7.92 -0.19
C GLY A 208 -5.40 6.40 -0.14
N GLY A 209 -4.48 5.68 -0.76
CA GLY A 209 -4.45 4.22 -0.71
C GLY A 209 -4.02 3.72 0.67
N ALA A 210 -4.53 2.56 1.09
CA ALA A 210 -4.06 1.93 2.32
C ALA A 210 -2.62 1.41 2.16
N GLY A 211 -1.85 1.41 3.25
CA GLY A 211 -0.57 0.71 3.33
C GLY A 211 -0.75 -0.80 3.36
N GLY A 212 0.27 -1.52 2.91
CA GLY A 212 0.29 -2.97 2.88
C GLY A 212 0.56 -3.59 4.24
N VAL A 213 -0.02 -4.75 4.50
CA VAL A 213 0.25 -5.53 5.72
C VAL A 213 1.62 -6.19 5.61
N ALA A 214 2.37 -6.21 6.70
CA ALA A 214 3.66 -6.89 6.71
C ALA A 214 3.55 -8.40 6.95
N GLY A 215 4.59 -9.11 6.50
CA GLY A 215 4.73 -10.55 6.66
C GLY A 215 5.25 -10.97 8.02
N VAL A 216 5.00 -12.23 8.36
CA VAL A 216 5.53 -12.90 9.53
C VAL A 216 6.99 -13.31 9.29
N GLY A 217 7.84 -13.20 10.31
CA GLY A 217 9.14 -13.87 10.28
C GLY A 217 9.47 -14.66 11.53
N ALA A 218 10.27 -15.72 11.36
CA ALA A 218 10.63 -16.58 12.48
C ALA A 218 11.62 -15.89 13.43
N VAL A 219 12.39 -14.91 12.96
CA VAL A 219 13.16 -14.00 13.82
C VAL A 219 12.39 -12.68 13.98
N ASN A 220 12.33 -11.85 12.95
CA ASN A 220 11.69 -10.53 13.05
C ASN A 220 10.45 -10.42 12.16
N GLY A 221 9.46 -9.67 12.60
CA GLY A 221 8.33 -9.27 11.77
C GLY A 221 8.72 -8.19 10.76
N GLY A 222 8.04 -8.15 9.62
CA GLY A 222 8.18 -7.05 8.67
C GLY A 222 7.47 -5.78 9.17
N ARG A 223 7.94 -4.59 8.75
CA ARG A 223 7.22 -3.33 9.02
C ARG A 223 6.00 -3.18 8.10
N GLY A 224 4.87 -2.73 8.65
CA GLY A 224 3.67 -2.40 7.87
C GLY A 224 3.88 -1.17 6.99
N GLY A 225 3.22 -1.12 5.85
CA GLY A 225 3.35 -0.02 4.89
C GLY A 225 2.66 1.25 5.38
N ASP A 226 3.25 2.41 5.13
CA ASP A 226 2.58 3.68 5.39
C ASP A 226 1.44 3.91 4.39
N ALA A 227 0.40 4.62 4.80
CA ALA A 227 -0.69 4.97 3.91
C ALA A 227 -0.29 6.00 2.85
N GLY A 228 -1.10 6.12 1.80
CA GLY A 228 -1.09 7.28 0.92
C GLY A 228 -1.91 8.44 1.48
N ASN A 229 -1.54 9.65 1.08
CA ASN A 229 -2.26 10.87 1.45
C ASN A 229 -3.48 11.11 0.55
N ALA A 230 -4.49 11.77 1.11
CA ALA A 230 -5.64 12.26 0.36
C ALA A 230 -5.27 13.38 -0.63
N GLY A 231 -6.24 13.75 -1.46
CA GLY A 231 -6.08 14.90 -2.35
C GLY A 231 -6.20 16.22 -1.58
N LEU A 232 -5.71 17.31 -2.19
CA LEU A 232 -5.55 18.59 -1.50
C LEU A 232 -6.83 19.09 -0.85
N LEU A 233 -7.97 19.04 -1.54
CA LEU A 233 -9.19 19.68 -1.05
C LEU A 233 -10.11 18.71 -0.33
N PHE A 234 -10.32 17.51 -0.87
CA PHE A 234 -11.27 16.53 -0.36
C PHE A 234 -10.70 15.11 -0.36
N GLY A 235 -11.05 14.33 0.64
CA GLY A 235 -10.73 12.90 0.70
C GLY A 235 -10.06 12.52 2.00
N SER A 236 -10.26 11.28 2.43
CA SER A 236 -9.60 10.76 3.62
C SER A 236 -8.20 10.27 3.32
N GLY A 237 -7.31 10.40 4.29
CA GLY A 237 -6.03 9.70 4.24
C GLY A 237 -6.24 8.19 4.24
N GLY A 238 -5.28 7.44 3.69
CA GLY A 238 -5.32 5.99 3.70
C GLY A 238 -5.06 5.42 5.10
N LEU A 239 -5.47 4.17 5.33
CA LEU A 239 -5.09 3.42 6.54
C LEU A 239 -3.62 2.99 6.44
N GLY A 240 -2.89 2.99 7.55
CA GLY A 240 -1.58 2.33 7.60
C GLY A 240 -1.69 0.81 7.37
N GLY A 241 -0.56 0.12 7.36
CA GLY A 241 -0.49 -1.34 7.31
C GLY A 241 -0.10 -1.94 8.66
N THR A 242 -0.65 -3.09 9.04
CA THR A 242 -0.27 -3.72 10.32
C THR A 242 1.16 -4.27 10.28
N GLY A 243 1.88 -4.17 11.41
CA GLY A 243 3.20 -4.74 11.60
C GLY A 243 3.18 -6.26 11.68
N GLY A 244 4.27 -6.90 11.22
CA GLY A 244 4.39 -8.34 11.11
C GLY A 244 4.78 -9.01 12.42
N VAL A 245 4.45 -10.29 12.57
CA VAL A 245 4.85 -11.10 13.74
C VAL A 245 6.32 -11.49 13.62
N GLY A 246 7.11 -11.28 14.68
CA GLY A 246 8.47 -11.82 14.82
C GLY A 246 8.50 -12.89 15.91
N VAL A 247 8.62 -14.17 15.55
CA VAL A 247 8.42 -15.28 16.52
C VAL A 247 9.55 -15.39 17.54
N GLY A 248 10.80 -15.23 17.12
CA GLY A 248 11.99 -15.31 17.98
C GLY A 248 12.63 -13.97 18.30
N GLY A 249 12.12 -12.88 17.74
CA GLY A 249 12.72 -11.55 17.75
C GLY A 249 11.66 -10.46 17.80
N LYS A 250 11.93 -9.33 17.15
CA LYS A 250 11.07 -8.16 17.27
C LYS A 250 9.83 -8.28 16.39
N GLY A 251 8.68 -7.85 16.89
CA GLY A 251 7.53 -7.54 16.06
C GLY A 251 7.84 -6.37 15.15
N GLY A 252 7.26 -6.39 13.95
CA GLY A 252 7.40 -5.29 13.02
C GLY A 252 6.54 -4.10 13.43
N ALA A 253 7.00 -2.88 13.18
CA ALA A 253 6.19 -1.70 13.44
C ALA A 253 4.96 -1.64 12.52
N GLY A 254 3.87 -1.05 12.98
CA GLY A 254 2.75 -0.65 12.14
C GLY A 254 3.13 0.49 11.20
N GLY A 255 2.32 0.67 10.17
CA GLY A 255 2.42 1.75 9.20
C GLY A 255 1.63 2.96 9.65
N ASN A 256 2.10 4.13 9.27
CA ASN A 256 1.44 5.39 9.60
C ASN A 256 0.20 5.60 8.72
N GLY A 257 -0.80 6.28 9.28
CA GLY A 257 -1.98 6.72 8.54
C GLY A 257 -1.69 7.92 7.66
N GLY A 258 -2.52 8.10 6.63
CA GLY A 258 -2.32 9.15 5.63
C GLY A 258 -2.96 10.46 6.04
N ASP A 259 -2.45 11.56 5.52
CA ASP A 259 -3.03 12.88 5.78
C ASP A 259 -4.34 13.08 5.02
N ALA A 260 -5.24 13.86 5.62
CA ALA A 260 -6.54 14.21 5.02
C ALA A 260 -6.44 15.39 4.04
N GLY A 261 -7.47 15.53 3.20
CA GLY A 261 -7.70 16.76 2.45
C GLY A 261 -8.06 17.94 3.35
N LEU A 262 -8.03 19.14 2.79
CA LEU A 262 -8.28 20.39 3.52
C LEU A 262 -9.69 20.48 4.12
N LEU A 263 -10.73 20.03 3.42
CA LEU A 263 -12.12 20.30 3.79
C LEU A 263 -12.92 19.02 4.00
N PHE A 264 -13.67 18.98 5.11
CA PHE A 264 -14.62 17.92 5.48
C PHE A 264 -14.05 16.52 5.30
N SER A 265 -12.81 16.33 5.74
CA SER A 265 -12.00 15.16 5.46
C SER A 265 -11.29 14.70 6.72
N SER A 266 -11.21 13.39 6.92
CA SER A 266 -10.55 12.80 8.10
C SER A 266 -9.26 12.13 7.71
N ALA A 267 -8.26 12.22 8.58
CA ALA A 267 -7.00 11.56 8.33
C ALA A 267 -7.09 10.06 8.64
N GLY A 268 -6.16 9.30 8.07
CA GLY A 268 -6.09 7.87 8.24
C GLY A 268 -5.51 7.47 9.60
N PRO A 269 -5.92 6.36 10.19
CA PRO A 269 -5.30 5.80 11.38
C PRO A 269 -3.93 5.19 11.06
N GLY A 270 -3.03 5.28 12.02
CA GLY A 270 -1.88 4.40 12.08
C GLY A 270 -2.31 3.03 12.58
N GLU A 271 -1.62 1.99 12.14
CA GLU A 271 -2.00 0.61 12.45
C GLU A 271 -1.12 -0.03 13.51
N ALA A 272 -1.60 -1.14 14.06
CA ALA A 272 -0.93 -1.82 15.17
C ALA A 272 0.46 -2.35 14.79
N GLY A 273 1.38 -2.32 15.76
CA GLY A 273 2.61 -3.07 15.71
C GLY A 273 2.39 -4.56 15.89
N GLY A 274 3.26 -5.37 15.31
CA GLY A 274 3.17 -6.83 15.37
C GLY A 274 3.67 -7.41 16.69
N PHE A 275 3.27 -8.64 16.97
CA PHE A 275 3.81 -9.42 18.09
C PHE A 275 5.32 -9.65 17.94
N GLY A 276 6.06 -9.57 19.03
CA GLY A 276 7.47 -9.94 19.12
C GLY A 276 7.77 -11.01 20.16
N GLY A 277 8.52 -12.02 19.77
CA GLY A 277 9.16 -12.99 20.65
C GLY A 277 10.21 -12.39 21.59
N SER A 278 10.61 -11.13 21.37
CA SER A 278 11.37 -10.31 22.31
C SER A 278 10.69 -8.96 22.55
N THR A 279 10.77 -8.03 21.60
CA THR A 279 10.13 -6.71 21.68
C THR A 279 8.94 -6.65 20.74
N GLY A 280 7.78 -6.20 21.22
CA GLY A 280 6.64 -5.91 20.37
C GLY A 280 6.95 -4.77 19.39
N GLY A 281 6.29 -4.80 18.23
CA GLY A 281 6.43 -3.73 17.24
C GLY A 281 5.75 -2.45 17.72
N ALA A 282 6.31 -1.29 17.39
CA ALA A 282 5.62 -0.02 17.66
C ALA A 282 4.34 0.11 16.80
N GLY A 283 3.31 0.77 17.32
CA GLY A 283 2.17 1.20 16.51
C GLY A 283 2.54 2.34 15.58
N GLY A 284 1.83 2.45 14.44
CA GLY A 284 1.98 3.56 13.51
C GLY A 284 1.31 4.83 14.01
N SER A 285 1.80 6.00 13.62
CA SER A 285 1.14 7.27 13.94
C SER A 285 -0.12 7.47 13.09
N GLY A 286 -1.14 8.12 13.64
CA GLY A 286 -2.26 8.64 12.85
C GLY A 286 -1.82 9.79 11.94
N GLY A 287 -2.51 9.97 10.82
CA GLY A 287 -2.27 11.09 9.89
C GLY A 287 -2.89 12.39 10.38
N ASP A 288 -2.47 13.51 9.79
CA ASP A 288 -2.95 14.84 10.13
C ASP A 288 -4.17 15.26 9.30
N ALA A 289 -5.10 15.98 9.94
CA ALA A 289 -6.22 16.60 9.24
C ALA A 289 -5.86 17.99 8.67
N GLY A 290 -6.61 18.42 7.66
CA GLY A 290 -6.46 19.75 7.05
C GLY A 290 -7.10 20.90 7.84
N GLN A 291 -8.10 21.59 7.27
CA GLN A 291 -8.81 22.68 7.93
C GLN A 291 -10.01 22.19 8.74
N LEU A 292 -10.76 21.24 8.18
CA LEU A 292 -12.01 20.72 8.74
C LEU A 292 -11.96 19.18 8.73
N GLY A 293 -11.73 18.59 9.90
CA GLY A 293 -11.42 17.15 9.95
C GLY A 293 -10.92 16.68 11.30
N CYS A 294 -10.93 15.37 11.53
CA CYS A 294 -10.27 14.77 12.68
C CYS A 294 -8.92 14.17 12.28
N GLY A 295 -7.94 14.31 13.17
CA GLY A 295 -6.68 13.59 13.07
C GLY A 295 -6.89 12.08 13.22
N GLY A 296 -5.99 11.30 12.63
CA GLY A 296 -6.03 9.86 12.67
C GLY A 296 -5.68 9.33 14.06
N ILE A 297 -6.27 8.21 14.46
CA ILE A 297 -5.85 7.54 15.69
C ILE A 297 -4.46 6.91 15.49
N GLY A 298 -3.65 6.91 16.55
CA GLY A 298 -2.41 6.14 16.59
C GLY A 298 -2.68 4.65 16.79
N GLY A 299 -1.85 3.82 16.17
CA GLY A 299 -1.93 2.37 16.27
C GLY A 299 -1.43 1.85 17.61
N ALA A 300 -1.97 0.72 18.09
CA ALA A 300 -1.48 0.10 19.31
C ALA A 300 -0.06 -0.48 19.13
N GLY A 301 0.73 -0.48 20.19
CA GLY A 301 1.96 -1.26 20.26
C GLY A 301 1.66 -2.76 20.29
N GLY A 302 2.51 -3.55 19.67
CA GLY A 302 2.41 -5.00 19.67
C GLY A 302 2.84 -5.59 21.02
N PHE A 303 2.31 -6.76 21.36
CA PHE A 303 2.81 -7.52 22.51
C PHE A 303 4.28 -7.93 22.30
N GLY A 304 5.10 -7.86 23.35
CA GLY A 304 6.44 -8.43 23.34
C GLY A 304 6.74 -9.25 24.59
N THR A 305 7.40 -10.40 24.45
CA THR A 305 7.70 -11.23 25.64
C THR A 305 8.63 -10.52 26.63
N ILE A 306 9.57 -9.69 26.17
CA ILE A 306 10.49 -8.91 27.00
C ILE A 306 10.00 -7.48 27.14
N THR A 307 9.69 -6.81 26.02
CA THR A 307 9.26 -5.41 26.05
C THR A 307 8.08 -5.22 25.12
N GLY A 308 7.01 -4.61 25.60
CA GLY A 308 5.88 -4.22 24.77
C GLY A 308 6.28 -3.16 23.73
N GLY A 309 5.62 -3.17 22.58
CA GLY A 309 5.79 -2.10 21.59
C GLY A 309 5.19 -0.80 22.09
N THR A 310 5.75 0.34 21.72
CA THR A 310 5.14 1.64 22.02
C THR A 310 3.89 1.84 21.18
N GLY A 311 2.87 2.50 21.73
CA GLY A 311 1.73 3.00 20.96
C GLY A 311 2.14 4.12 20.01
N GLY A 312 1.43 4.25 18.91
CA GLY A 312 1.60 5.33 17.94
C GLY A 312 0.94 6.62 18.41
N THR A 313 1.46 7.77 18.00
CA THR A 313 0.83 9.06 18.32
C THR A 313 -0.45 9.26 17.51
N GLY A 314 -1.43 9.95 18.10
CA GLY A 314 -2.58 10.46 17.37
C GLY A 314 -2.20 11.64 16.47
N GLY A 315 -2.87 11.77 15.34
CA GLY A 315 -2.68 12.87 14.40
C GLY A 315 -3.39 14.15 14.83
N THR A 316 -2.95 15.29 14.32
CA THR A 316 -3.54 16.59 14.62
C THR A 316 -4.91 16.75 13.98
N GLY A 317 -5.83 17.38 14.72
CA GLY A 317 -7.16 17.76 14.24
C GLY A 317 -7.11 18.94 13.29
N GLY A 318 -8.20 19.13 12.54
CA GLY A 318 -8.32 20.22 11.59
C GLY A 318 -8.09 21.60 12.22
N ARG A 319 -7.40 22.48 11.48
CA ARG A 319 -6.97 23.80 11.96
C ARG A 319 -8.12 24.69 12.47
N LEU A 320 -9.29 24.61 11.83
CA LEU A 320 -10.46 25.41 12.17
C LEU A 320 -11.44 24.62 13.06
N VAL A 321 -11.84 23.43 12.62
CA VAL A 321 -12.68 22.52 13.41
C VAL A 321 -12.13 21.12 13.28
N GLY A 322 -11.76 20.53 14.41
CA GLY A 322 -11.24 19.18 14.40
C GLY A 322 -10.84 18.67 15.76
N VAL A 323 -11.12 17.38 16.00
CA VAL A 323 -10.55 16.68 17.16
C VAL A 323 -9.19 16.13 16.77
N GLY A 324 -8.24 16.20 17.70
CA GLY A 324 -7.03 15.40 17.57
C GLY A 324 -7.33 13.92 17.67
N GLY A 325 -6.54 13.09 16.99
CA GLY A 325 -6.64 11.65 17.07
C GLY A 325 -6.18 11.13 18.44
N ALA A 326 -6.78 10.05 18.92
CA ALA A 326 -6.29 9.40 20.14
C ALA A 326 -4.91 8.77 19.89
N GLY A 327 -4.04 8.75 20.89
CA GLY A 327 -2.83 7.96 20.89
C GLY A 327 -3.13 6.48 21.06
N GLY A 328 -2.29 5.63 20.47
CA GLY A 328 -2.40 4.18 20.58
C GLY A 328 -1.94 3.68 21.94
N ALA A 329 -2.55 2.62 22.45
CA ALA A 329 -2.08 1.97 23.67
C ALA A 329 -0.69 1.35 23.47
N GLY A 330 0.12 1.32 24.52
CA GLY A 330 1.34 0.52 24.57
C GLY A 330 1.02 -0.98 24.57
N GLY A 331 1.94 -1.78 24.04
CA GLY A 331 1.81 -3.23 24.01
C GLY A 331 2.11 -3.87 25.34
N ASP A 332 1.43 -4.95 25.67
CA ASP A 332 1.70 -5.71 26.89
C ASP A 332 3.00 -6.52 26.80
N SER A 333 3.51 -6.94 27.97
CA SER A 333 4.69 -7.79 28.09
C SER A 333 4.70 -8.63 29.37
N THR A 334 5.56 -9.67 29.41
CA THR A 334 5.86 -10.38 30.65
C THR A 334 6.96 -9.72 31.48
N THR A 335 7.60 -8.64 30.99
CA THR A 335 8.55 -7.84 31.80
C THR A 335 8.25 -6.34 31.80
N THR A 336 8.39 -5.64 30.68
CA THR A 336 8.19 -4.18 30.61
C THR A 336 7.13 -3.88 29.56
N GLY A 337 6.01 -3.31 29.98
CA GLY A 337 4.99 -2.83 29.05
C GLY A 337 5.52 -1.71 28.17
N GLY A 338 4.95 -1.58 26.98
CA GLY A 338 5.28 -0.48 26.07
C GLY A 338 4.63 0.83 26.50
N ASP A 339 5.22 1.94 26.13
CA ASP A 339 4.64 3.26 26.40
C ASP A 339 3.38 3.48 25.57
N GLY A 340 2.37 4.15 26.14
CA GLY A 340 1.23 4.66 25.39
C GLY A 340 1.64 5.85 24.51
N GLY A 341 1.03 5.96 23.33
CA GLY A 341 1.27 7.07 22.41
C GLY A 341 0.55 8.34 22.84
N ASP A 342 1.13 9.50 22.54
CA ASP A 342 0.47 10.79 22.81
C ASP A 342 -0.78 10.99 21.95
N GLY A 343 -1.77 11.66 22.51
CA GLY A 343 -2.94 12.14 21.78
C GLY A 343 -2.59 13.33 20.88
N GLY A 344 -3.21 13.40 19.71
CA GLY A 344 -3.05 14.51 18.78
C GLY A 344 -3.73 15.78 19.29
N ASN A 345 -3.20 16.94 18.90
CA ASN A 345 -3.76 18.23 19.29
C ASN A 345 -4.98 18.60 18.44
N ALA A 346 -5.95 19.30 19.02
CA ALA A 346 -6.82 20.19 18.27
C ALA A 346 -6.15 21.56 18.09
N VAL A 347 -6.68 22.42 17.22
CA VAL A 347 -6.06 23.71 16.89
C VAL A 347 -6.93 24.90 17.34
N LEU A 348 -8.09 25.12 16.72
CA LEU A 348 -8.95 26.28 17.06
C LEU A 348 -10.22 25.87 17.83
N ILE A 349 -10.99 24.95 17.27
CA ILE A 349 -12.26 24.48 17.84
C ILE A 349 -12.26 22.96 17.95
N ARG A 350 -12.73 22.46 19.10
CA ARG A 350 -12.82 21.07 19.60
C ARG A 350 -11.63 20.61 20.45
N ASN A 351 -11.71 19.37 20.92
CA ASN A 351 -10.85 18.79 21.94
C ASN A 351 -9.61 18.11 21.34
N GLY A 352 -8.52 18.09 22.11
CA GLY A 352 -7.40 17.21 21.83
C GLY A 352 -7.80 15.73 21.96
N GLY A 353 -7.02 14.87 21.32
CA GLY A 353 -7.16 13.43 21.44
C GLY A 353 -6.63 12.93 22.79
N ASN A 354 -7.20 11.84 23.30
CA ASN A 354 -6.69 11.23 24.52
C ASN A 354 -5.33 10.56 24.26
N GLY A 355 -4.47 10.55 25.27
CA GLY A 355 -3.27 9.73 25.27
C GLY A 355 -3.61 8.24 25.38
N GLY A 356 -2.72 7.41 24.85
CA GLY A 356 -2.82 5.96 24.92
C GLY A 356 -2.46 5.44 26.30
N ASN A 357 -3.11 4.35 26.72
CA ASN A 357 -2.76 3.67 27.96
C ASN A 357 -1.36 3.05 27.85
N ALA A 358 -0.68 2.93 28.99
CA ALA A 358 0.53 2.13 29.08
C ALA A 358 0.21 0.64 28.83
N GLY A 359 1.17 -0.06 28.24
CA GLY A 359 1.15 -1.51 28.19
C GLY A 359 1.41 -2.11 29.56
N THR A 360 0.80 -3.26 29.83
CA THR A 360 0.94 -3.95 31.11
C THR A 360 2.17 -4.86 31.15
N GLY A 361 2.75 -5.02 32.34
CA GLY A 361 3.88 -5.90 32.64
C GLY A 361 4.33 -5.70 34.09
N PRO A 362 5.26 -6.51 34.63
CA PRO A 362 5.89 -6.26 35.94
C PRO A 362 6.38 -4.82 36.13
N THR A 363 6.90 -4.23 35.05
CA THR A 363 7.09 -2.78 34.90
C THR A 363 6.07 -2.29 33.87
N SER A 364 5.15 -1.39 34.26
CA SER A 364 4.24 -0.76 33.30
C SER A 364 5.00 0.24 32.43
N GLY A 365 4.53 0.45 31.20
CA GLY A 365 5.01 1.52 30.35
C GLY A 365 4.65 2.90 30.89
N ALA A 366 5.16 3.96 30.24
CA ALA A 366 4.66 5.30 30.46
C ALA A 366 3.27 5.45 29.82
N VAL A 367 2.41 6.28 30.42
CA VAL A 367 1.13 6.66 29.81
C VAL A 367 1.37 7.73 28.75
N GLY A 368 0.58 7.69 27.67
CA GLY A 368 0.60 8.75 26.67
C GLY A 368 -0.04 10.02 27.21
N THR A 369 0.47 11.18 26.83
CA THR A 369 -0.11 12.47 27.20
C THR A 369 -1.34 12.79 26.36
N GLY A 370 -2.33 13.46 26.97
CA GLY A 370 -3.48 13.99 26.26
C GLY A 370 -3.09 15.18 25.38
N GLY A 371 -3.59 15.20 24.14
CA GLY A 371 -3.36 16.30 23.22
C GLY A 371 -4.04 17.59 23.68
N THR A 372 -3.52 18.74 23.25
CA THR A 372 -4.08 20.04 23.61
C THR A 372 -5.43 20.29 22.94
N GLY A 373 -6.34 20.96 23.64
CA GLY A 373 -7.61 21.44 23.11
C GLY A 373 -7.45 22.66 22.21
N GLY A 374 -8.52 22.98 21.46
CA GLY A 374 -8.56 24.16 20.60
C GLY A 374 -8.42 25.46 21.40
N ASN A 375 -7.60 26.38 20.89
CA ASN A 375 -7.26 27.64 21.57
C ASN A 375 -8.48 28.56 21.79
N LEU A 376 -9.52 28.47 20.95
CA LEU A 376 -10.74 29.26 21.11
C LEU A 376 -11.80 28.50 21.93
N LEU A 377 -12.06 27.24 21.57
CA LEU A 377 -13.03 26.38 22.25
C LEU A 377 -12.57 24.93 22.20
N GLY A 378 -12.27 24.33 23.34
CA GLY A 378 -11.87 22.94 23.42
C GLY A 378 -11.27 22.61 24.78
N VAL A 379 -11.31 21.33 25.15
CA VAL A 379 -10.56 20.82 26.30
C VAL A 379 -9.40 19.95 25.83
N ASN A 380 -8.36 19.86 26.65
CA ASN A 380 -7.29 18.90 26.44
C ASN A 380 -7.86 17.48 26.51
N GLY A 381 -7.23 16.55 25.78
CA GLY A 381 -7.46 15.13 25.95
C GLY A 381 -7.02 14.67 27.34
N PHE A 382 -7.55 13.53 27.76
CA PHE A 382 -7.07 12.88 28.98
C PHE A 382 -5.74 12.18 28.71
N ASP A 383 -4.84 12.20 29.70
CA ASP A 383 -3.69 11.30 29.71
C ASP A 383 -4.17 9.84 29.77
N GLY A 384 -3.33 8.93 29.28
CA GLY A 384 -3.59 7.51 29.33
C GLY A 384 -3.59 6.95 30.75
N LEU A 385 -4.12 5.72 30.88
CA LEU A 385 -4.09 4.96 32.13
C LEU A 385 -2.86 4.06 32.21
N ALA A 386 -2.39 3.82 33.44
CA ALA A 386 -1.23 2.99 33.76
C ALA A 386 -1.55 1.50 33.94
#